data_AF-A0A521TW54-F1
#
_entry.id   AF-A0A521TW54-F1
#
_cell.length_a   1.000
_cell.length_b   1.000
_cell.length_c   1.000
_cell.angle_alpha   90.00
_cell.angle_beta   90.00
_cell.angle_gamma   90.00
#
_symmetry.space_group_name_H-M   'P 1'
#
loop_
_entity.id
_entity.type
_entity.pdbx_description
1 polymer ?
#
loop_
_entity_poly.entity_id
_entity_poly.type
_entity_poly.pdbx_seq_one_letter_code
_entity_poly.pdbx_strand_id
1 'polypeptide(L)'
;MLARVDRRLAASFAAIAIVATACAIGPKWLTPEPRPAPSPAQCQFRHGFAEVYGAIPDIVGDCVEDESDSPSGTDTQQRTTNGLLVWRRADGLVAFTDGSRTWVRAPDGGVYRRRNDERFTWEAVSQTEPPLRIVTPSEPVPTAVPTSERSGARPTPEPGSRRVTPEEIATSLATSGIAITGVTVLTADTDPTRMLGRAGSYVAKVVWRDVRAPDAEAAIELFPNLATLYARREQLEDVGRSAPAIAQHLFSSPSRLALVRVPRTLSSDQARAYEAWLARL
;
A
#
# COMPACT_ATOMS: atom_id res chain seq x y z
N MET A 1 -47.66 -38.45 -42.26
CA MET A 1 -47.82 -39.38 -43.40
C MET A 1 -47.47 -38.59 -44.66
N LEU A 2 -46.20 -38.36 -45.01
CA LEU A 2 -45.23 -39.29 -45.64
C LEU A 2 -45.83 -40.07 -46.83
N ALA A 3 -45.78 -39.47 -48.02
CA ALA A 3 -45.90 -40.17 -49.29
C ALA A 3 -44.51 -40.66 -49.74
N ARG A 4 -44.43 -41.97 -49.94
CA ARG A 4 -43.28 -42.76 -50.41
C ARG A 4 -42.95 -42.37 -51.86
N VAL A 5 -41.70 -42.05 -52.16
CA VAL A 5 -40.70 -42.92 -52.82
C VAL A 5 -41.27 -43.73 -53.97
N ASP A 6 -40.88 -43.35 -55.20
CA ASP A 6 -40.69 -44.30 -56.30
C ASP A 6 -39.41 -43.97 -57.07
N ARG A 7 -38.78 -45.04 -57.56
CA ARG A 7 -37.37 -45.18 -57.82
C ARG A 7 -37.20 -45.61 -59.29
N ARG A 8 -36.09 -45.18 -59.89
CA ARG A 8 -35.35 -45.76 -61.04
C ARG A 8 -35.54 -45.10 -62.40
N LEU A 9 -34.39 -44.77 -62.99
CA LEU A 9 -33.91 -44.93 -64.37
C LEU A 9 -32.81 -43.87 -64.54
N ALA A 10 -31.66 -44.06 -65.18
CA ALA A 10 -30.83 -45.19 -65.56
C ALA A 10 -29.45 -44.54 -65.82
N ALA A 11 -28.37 -45.31 -65.69
CA ALA A 11 -27.00 -44.84 -65.85
C ALA A 11 -26.69 -44.34 -67.28
N SER A 12 -25.91 -43.26 -67.38
CA SER A 12 -25.02 -43.01 -68.52
C SER A 12 -23.68 -42.54 -67.97
N PHE A 13 -22.71 -43.44 -68.02
CA PHE A 13 -21.30 -43.16 -67.79
C PHE A 13 -20.71 -42.57 -69.07
N ALA A 14 -20.19 -41.35 -69.00
CA ALA A 14 -19.22 -40.84 -69.96
C ALA A 14 -17.95 -40.49 -69.19
N ALA A 15 -16.93 -41.32 -69.39
CA ALA A 15 -15.59 -41.13 -68.84
C ALA A 15 -14.92 -39.94 -69.54
N ILE A 16 -14.52 -38.95 -68.75
CA ILE A 16 -13.57 -37.91 -69.18
C ILE A 16 -12.36 -38.05 -68.26
N ALA A 17 -11.27 -38.57 -68.83
CA ALA A 17 -9.97 -38.60 -68.20
C ALA A 17 -9.39 -37.17 -68.20
N ILE A 18 -9.35 -36.55 -67.02
CA ILE A 18 -8.65 -35.28 -66.82
C ILE A 18 -7.28 -35.60 -66.20
N VAL A 19 -6.24 -35.26 -66.95
CA VAL A 19 -4.84 -35.25 -66.54
C VAL A 19 -4.69 -34.29 -65.35
N ALA A 20 -4.40 -34.83 -64.17
CA ALA A 20 -4.16 -34.05 -62.96
C ALA A 20 -2.73 -33.49 -62.97
N THR A 21 -2.59 -32.25 -63.43
CA THR A 21 -1.42 -31.42 -63.09
C THR A 21 -1.55 -31.00 -61.62
N ALA A 22 -0.70 -31.55 -60.76
CA ALA A 22 -0.65 -31.21 -59.35
C ALA A 22 -0.14 -29.77 -59.15
N CYS A 23 -1.05 -28.84 -58.89
CA CYS A 23 -0.73 -27.54 -58.30
C CYS A 23 -1.05 -27.62 -56.81
N ALA A 24 -0.01 -27.79 -55.97
CA ALA A 24 -0.16 -27.81 -54.53
C ALA A 24 -0.42 -26.40 -53.98
N ILE A 25 -1.67 -25.94 -54.07
CA ILE A 25 -2.16 -24.76 -53.35
C ILE A 25 -2.88 -25.26 -52.11
N GLY A 26 -2.13 -25.51 -51.04
CA GLY A 26 -2.72 -25.81 -49.75
C GLY A 26 -3.50 -24.61 -49.21
N PRO A 27 -4.64 -24.82 -48.53
CA PRO A 27 -5.40 -23.73 -47.93
C PRO A 27 -4.56 -23.06 -46.84
N LYS A 28 -4.26 -21.78 -47.02
CA LYS A 28 -3.73 -20.91 -45.96
C LYS A 28 -4.81 -20.78 -44.90
N TRP A 29 -4.70 -21.56 -43.83
CA TRP A 29 -5.37 -21.27 -42.57
C TRP A 29 -4.92 -19.88 -42.13
N LEU A 30 -5.82 -18.90 -42.13
CA LEU A 30 -5.55 -17.62 -41.48
C LEU A 30 -5.45 -17.92 -39.97
N THR A 31 -4.24 -17.88 -39.44
CA THR A 31 -4.02 -17.76 -38.00
C THR A 31 -4.70 -16.47 -37.54
N PRO A 32 -5.64 -16.52 -36.58
CA PRO A 32 -6.16 -15.30 -35.97
C PRO A 32 -4.98 -14.54 -35.36
N GLU A 33 -4.81 -13.28 -35.78
CA GLU A 33 -3.85 -12.36 -35.18
C GLU A 33 -4.08 -12.36 -33.66
N PRO A 34 -3.05 -12.57 -32.81
CA PRO A 34 -3.21 -12.43 -31.38
C PRO A 34 -3.70 -11.01 -31.11
N ARG A 35 -4.95 -10.89 -30.63
CA ARG A 35 -5.48 -9.61 -30.16
C ARG A 35 -4.50 -9.10 -29.11
N PRO A 36 -3.93 -7.89 -29.27
CA PRO A 36 -3.05 -7.34 -28.25
C PRO A 36 -3.80 -7.41 -26.92
N ALA A 37 -3.14 -7.97 -25.91
CA ALA A 37 -3.68 -7.97 -24.56
C ALA A 37 -4.04 -6.52 -24.20
N PRO A 38 -5.18 -6.27 -23.52
CA PRO A 38 -5.45 -4.94 -23.02
C PRO A 38 -4.21 -4.49 -22.23
N SER A 39 -3.62 -3.36 -22.63
CA SER A 39 -2.52 -2.76 -21.88
C SER A 39 -2.94 -2.66 -20.42
N PRO A 40 -2.04 -2.90 -19.44
CA PRO A 40 -2.38 -2.65 -18.05
C PRO A 40 -2.87 -1.20 -17.99
N ALA A 41 -4.11 -1.00 -17.55
CA ALA A 41 -4.63 0.33 -17.33
C ALA A 41 -3.67 1.01 -16.35
N GLN A 42 -2.89 1.96 -16.85
CA GLN A 42 -2.11 2.83 -15.99
C GLN A 42 -3.16 3.60 -15.21
N CYS A 43 -3.35 3.25 -13.94
CA CYS A 43 -4.36 3.91 -13.15
C CYS A 43 -4.02 5.40 -13.04
N GLN A 44 -5.06 6.23 -12.98
CA GLN A 44 -4.89 7.67 -13.06
C GLN A 44 -5.51 8.34 -11.84
N PHE A 45 -4.83 9.34 -11.31
CA PHE A 45 -5.46 10.30 -10.42
C PHE A 45 -6.33 11.23 -11.26
N ARG A 46 -7.62 11.34 -10.93
CA ARG A 46 -8.58 12.22 -11.62
C ARG A 46 -9.14 13.26 -10.67
N HIS A 47 -9.66 14.35 -11.22
CA HIS A 47 -10.38 15.38 -10.46
C HIS A 47 -9.61 15.85 -9.22
N GLY A 48 -10.25 15.86 -8.05
CA GLY A 48 -9.64 16.29 -6.80
C GLY A 48 -8.44 15.46 -6.35
N PHE A 49 -8.36 14.18 -6.75
CA PHE A 49 -7.21 13.34 -6.45
C PHE A 49 -5.97 13.77 -7.24
N ALA A 50 -6.15 14.23 -8.48
CA ALA A 50 -5.05 14.81 -9.27
C ALA A 50 -4.54 16.11 -8.64
N GLU A 51 -5.43 16.93 -8.06
CA GLU A 51 -5.06 18.17 -7.37
C GLU A 51 -4.23 17.88 -6.11
N VAL A 52 -4.67 16.93 -5.27
CA VAL A 52 -3.92 16.54 -4.07
C VAL A 52 -2.59 15.90 -4.45
N TYR A 53 -2.57 14.99 -5.44
CA TYR A 53 -1.34 14.40 -5.93
C TYR A 53 -0.38 15.45 -6.49
N GLY A 54 -0.87 16.44 -7.24
CA GLY A 54 -0.03 17.52 -7.78
C GLY A 54 0.61 18.39 -6.70
N ALA A 55 -0.05 18.55 -5.54
CA ALA A 55 0.48 19.32 -4.42
C ALA A 55 1.50 18.54 -3.58
N ILE A 56 1.30 17.22 -3.41
CA ILE A 56 2.08 16.37 -2.51
C ILE A 56 2.42 14.99 -3.10
N PRO A 57 3.06 14.92 -4.29
CA PRO A 57 3.23 13.66 -5.03
C PRO A 57 4.07 12.64 -4.25
N ASP A 58 5.15 13.08 -3.61
CA ASP A 58 6.03 12.22 -2.82
C ASP A 58 5.35 11.62 -1.58
N ILE A 59 4.35 12.32 -1.05
CA ILE A 59 3.58 11.88 0.11
C ILE A 59 2.51 10.87 -0.32
N VAL A 60 1.81 11.15 -1.42
CA VAL A 60 0.73 10.30 -1.94
C VAL A 60 1.29 9.01 -2.55
N GLY A 61 2.44 9.10 -3.22
CA GLY A 61 3.06 7.98 -3.93
C GLY A 61 2.31 7.58 -5.19
N ASP A 62 2.78 6.50 -5.83
CA ASP A 62 2.23 6.02 -7.09
C ASP A 62 0.78 5.55 -6.96
N CYS A 63 0.06 5.67 -8.06
CA CYS A 63 -1.27 5.11 -8.20
C CYS A 63 -1.20 3.58 -8.20
N VAL A 64 -2.04 2.92 -7.39
CA VAL A 64 -2.14 1.45 -7.34
C VAL A 64 -3.35 0.94 -8.11
N GLU A 65 -4.47 1.64 -8.04
CA GLU A 65 -5.72 1.31 -8.72
C GLU A 65 -6.49 2.58 -9.10
N ASP A 66 -7.45 2.47 -10.01
CA ASP A 66 -8.36 3.59 -10.34
C ASP A 66 -9.30 3.89 -9.16
N GLU A 67 -9.86 5.10 -9.16
CA GLU A 67 -10.88 5.48 -8.19
C GLU A 67 -12.08 4.53 -8.21
N SER A 68 -12.56 4.18 -7.03
CA SER A 68 -13.70 3.28 -6.83
C SER A 68 -14.60 3.81 -5.72
N ASP A 69 -15.88 3.47 -5.75
CA ASP A 69 -16.73 3.75 -4.61
C ASP A 69 -16.26 2.92 -3.40
N SER A 70 -16.26 3.57 -2.23
CA SER A 70 -16.05 2.93 -0.94
C SER A 70 -17.03 1.77 -0.74
N PRO A 71 -16.70 0.77 0.10
CA PRO A 71 -17.62 -0.36 0.37
C PRO A 71 -18.99 0.05 0.93
N SER A 72 -19.09 1.23 1.56
CA SER A 72 -20.34 1.83 2.01
C SER A 72 -21.12 2.54 0.90
N GLY A 73 -20.53 2.74 -0.28
CA GLY A 73 -21.10 3.40 -1.44
C GLY A 73 -21.26 4.91 -1.29
N THR A 74 -20.76 5.49 -0.21
CA THR A 74 -20.96 6.91 0.12
C THR A 74 -19.85 7.78 -0.43
N ASP A 75 -18.60 7.33 -0.28
CA ASP A 75 -17.40 8.07 -0.66
C ASP A 75 -16.71 7.42 -1.84
N THR A 76 -15.90 8.18 -2.56
CA THR A 76 -15.00 7.63 -3.58
C THR A 76 -13.60 7.53 -2.99
N GLN A 77 -12.91 6.43 -3.26
CA GLN A 77 -11.59 6.17 -2.71
C GLN A 77 -10.64 5.69 -3.80
N GLN A 78 -9.35 5.98 -3.63
CA GLN A 78 -8.31 5.49 -4.51
C GLN A 78 -7.09 5.11 -3.69
N ARG A 79 -6.64 3.86 -3.86
CA ARG A 79 -5.43 3.38 -3.18
C ARG A 79 -4.18 3.84 -3.91
N THR A 80 -3.19 4.24 -3.14
CA THR A 80 -1.87 4.63 -3.60
C THR A 80 -0.81 3.80 -2.88
N THR A 81 0.45 3.93 -3.27
CA THR A 81 1.53 3.17 -2.62
C THR A 81 1.75 3.61 -1.18
N ASN A 82 1.47 4.87 -0.86
CA ASN A 82 1.71 5.44 0.47
C ASN A 82 0.44 5.67 1.30
N GLY A 83 -0.76 5.43 0.75
CA GLY A 83 -1.98 5.60 1.52
C GLY A 83 -3.27 5.51 0.72
N LEU A 84 -4.28 6.24 1.20
CA LEU A 84 -5.62 6.25 0.62
C LEU A 84 -6.04 7.70 0.34
N LEU A 85 -6.39 7.96 -0.90
CA LEU A 85 -7.13 9.14 -1.28
C LEU A 85 -8.63 8.87 -1.10
N VAL A 86 -9.33 9.83 -0.50
CA VAL A 86 -10.77 9.76 -0.23
C VAL A 86 -11.41 11.06 -0.65
N TRP A 87 -12.48 10.96 -1.42
CA TRP A 87 -13.40 12.03 -1.71
C TRP A 87 -14.72 11.75 -1.00
N ARG A 88 -15.06 12.62 -0.06
CA ARG A 88 -16.29 12.51 0.70
C ARG A 88 -17.43 13.17 -0.08
N ARG A 89 -18.41 12.38 -0.49
CA ARG A 89 -19.53 12.86 -1.32
C ARG A 89 -20.43 13.85 -0.58
N ALA A 90 -20.52 13.73 0.74
CA ALA A 90 -21.41 14.54 1.57
C ALA A 90 -21.09 16.04 1.54
N ASP A 91 -19.81 16.40 1.42
CA ASP A 91 -19.35 17.79 1.49
C ASP A 91 -18.25 18.14 0.46
N GLY A 92 -17.90 17.19 -0.40
CA GLY A 92 -16.90 17.38 -1.46
C GLY A 92 -15.46 17.42 -0.96
N LEU A 93 -15.21 17.05 0.32
CA LEU A 93 -13.88 17.05 0.90
C LEU A 93 -12.98 16.03 0.19
N VAL A 94 -11.80 16.47 -0.27
CA VAL A 94 -10.76 15.57 -0.77
C VAL A 94 -9.67 15.49 0.27
N ALA A 95 -9.30 14.27 0.65
CA ALA A 95 -8.23 14.05 1.60
C ALA A 95 -7.36 12.87 1.17
N PHE A 96 -6.07 12.95 1.48
CA PHE A 96 -5.17 11.81 1.50
C PHE A 96 -4.89 11.43 2.95
N THR A 97 -4.88 10.14 3.27
CA THR A 97 -4.41 9.66 4.55
C THR A 97 -3.36 8.57 4.38
N ASP A 98 -2.28 8.69 5.14
CA ASP A 98 -1.26 7.64 5.29
C ASP A 98 -1.63 6.65 6.42
N GLY A 99 -2.85 6.74 6.95
CA GLY A 99 -3.30 5.99 8.13
C GLY A 99 -2.98 6.65 9.47
N SER A 100 -2.32 7.81 9.51
CA SER A 100 -2.00 8.54 10.76
C SER A 100 -2.08 10.05 10.69
N ARG A 101 -1.80 10.60 9.51
CA ARG A 101 -1.97 11.99 9.18
C ARG A 101 -2.93 12.06 8.02
N THR A 102 -3.67 13.15 8.00
CA THR A 102 -4.59 13.47 6.91
C THR A 102 -4.12 14.77 6.28
N TRP A 103 -3.96 14.73 4.97
CA TRP A 103 -3.73 15.88 4.13
C TRP A 103 -5.04 16.24 3.47
N VAL A 104 -5.60 17.38 3.84
CA VAL A 104 -6.93 17.82 3.44
C VAL A 104 -6.78 18.95 2.44
N ARG A 105 -7.49 18.84 1.32
CA ARG A 105 -7.65 19.94 0.37
C ARG A 105 -8.59 20.99 0.98
N ALA A 106 -8.07 22.20 1.15
CA ALA A 106 -8.82 23.32 1.65
C ALA A 106 -9.53 24.09 0.51
N PRO A 107 -10.54 24.93 0.83
CA PRO A 107 -11.28 25.70 -0.17
C PRO A 107 -10.43 26.71 -0.95
N ASP A 108 -9.29 27.13 -0.41
CA ASP A 108 -8.31 27.99 -1.07
C ASP A 108 -7.47 27.26 -2.14
N GLY A 109 -7.69 25.95 -2.31
CA GLY A 109 -6.93 25.10 -3.24
C GLY A 109 -5.64 24.54 -2.64
N GLY A 110 -5.27 24.93 -1.43
CA GLY A 110 -4.11 24.41 -0.72
C GLY A 110 -4.35 23.02 -0.12
N VAL A 111 -3.26 22.30 0.15
CA VAL A 111 -3.31 21.03 0.90
C VAL A 111 -2.65 21.25 2.26
N TYR A 112 -3.42 20.98 3.31
CA TYR A 112 -2.99 21.19 4.70
C TYR A 112 -2.96 19.87 5.44
N ARG A 113 -1.95 19.71 6.30
CA ARG A 113 -1.73 18.48 7.06
C ARG A 113 -2.27 18.63 8.48
N ARG A 114 -3.02 17.63 8.94
CA ARG A 114 -3.47 17.49 10.32
C ARG A 114 -3.33 16.05 10.82
N ARG A 115 -3.42 15.85 12.13
CA ARG A 115 -3.62 14.51 12.69
C ARG A 115 -5.04 14.01 12.44
N ASN A 116 -5.22 12.70 12.58
CA ASN A 116 -6.53 12.07 12.41
C ASN A 116 -7.52 12.44 13.53
N ASP A 117 -7.05 12.82 14.73
CA ASP A 117 -7.86 13.29 15.87
C ASP A 117 -8.13 14.82 15.86
N GLU A 118 -7.55 15.52 14.88
CA GLU A 118 -7.74 16.95 14.64
C GLU A 118 -8.69 17.16 13.45
N ARG A 119 -9.32 18.32 13.34
CA ARG A 119 -10.09 18.76 12.15
C ARG A 119 -9.85 20.26 11.94
N PHE A 120 -9.75 20.71 10.69
CA PHE A 120 -9.74 22.14 10.40
C PHE A 120 -11.15 22.74 10.57
N THR A 121 -11.21 24.03 10.86
CA THR A 121 -12.47 24.77 11.07
C THR A 121 -13.40 24.76 9.86
N TRP A 122 -12.86 24.57 8.65
CA TRP A 122 -13.64 24.48 7.40
C TRP A 122 -14.08 23.07 7.03
N GLU A 123 -13.65 22.05 7.76
CA GLU A 123 -14.11 20.69 7.51
C GLU A 123 -15.49 20.53 8.11
N ALA A 124 -16.47 20.18 7.27
CA ALA A 124 -17.82 19.95 7.78
C ALA A 124 -17.79 18.78 8.77
N VAL A 125 -18.32 19.02 9.97
CA VAL A 125 -18.43 18.01 11.03
C VAL A 125 -19.60 17.10 10.67
N SER A 126 -19.32 15.87 10.22
CA SER A 126 -20.35 14.84 10.18
C SER A 126 -20.76 14.50 11.60
N GLN A 127 -22.06 14.60 11.91
CA GLN A 127 -22.64 14.52 13.27
C GLN A 127 -22.54 13.12 13.93
N THR A 128 -21.84 12.18 13.31
CA THR A 128 -21.76 10.77 13.75
C THR A 128 -20.41 10.43 14.39
N GLU A 129 -19.40 11.31 14.36
CA GLU A 129 -18.09 11.07 14.99
C GLU A 129 -18.01 11.64 16.42
N PRO A 130 -17.23 11.00 17.32
CA PRO A 130 -16.93 11.53 18.66
C PRO A 130 -16.37 12.96 18.60
N PRO A 131 -16.47 13.77 19.67
CA PRO A 131 -16.01 15.16 19.64
C PRO A 131 -14.49 15.24 19.38
N LEU A 132 -14.11 15.79 18.23
CA LEU A 132 -12.72 16.00 17.82
C LEU A 132 -12.24 17.43 18.12
N ARG A 133 -10.93 17.61 18.25
CA ARG A 133 -10.32 18.92 18.49
C ARG A 133 -10.28 19.72 17.18
N ILE A 134 -10.92 20.90 17.18
CA ILE A 134 -10.87 21.83 16.06
C ILE A 134 -9.57 22.63 16.14
N VAL A 135 -8.79 22.63 15.07
CA VAL A 135 -7.53 23.37 14.96
C VAL A 135 -7.59 24.36 13.80
N THR A 136 -6.91 25.50 13.97
CA THR A 136 -6.67 26.48 12.90
C THR A 136 -5.46 26.01 12.08
N PRO A 137 -5.47 26.12 10.74
CA PRO A 137 -4.32 25.71 9.93
C PRO A 137 -3.04 26.43 10.35
N SER A 138 -1.99 25.65 10.52
CA SER A 138 -0.63 26.15 10.69
C SER A 138 0.16 25.71 9.46
N GLU A 139 0.26 26.64 8.50
CA GLU A 139 1.03 26.57 7.25
C GLU A 139 0.62 25.54 6.18
N PRO A 140 0.54 25.94 4.88
CA PRO A 140 0.44 24.98 3.78
C PRO A 140 1.69 24.11 3.74
N VAL A 141 1.55 22.85 3.29
CA VAL A 141 2.71 21.98 3.08
C VAL A 141 3.63 22.68 2.05
N PRO A 142 4.93 22.85 2.33
CA PRO A 142 5.84 23.44 1.36
C PRO A 142 5.82 22.59 0.09
N THR A 143 5.43 23.21 -1.03
CA THR A 143 5.36 22.59 -2.35
C THR A 143 6.76 22.09 -2.70
N ALA A 144 6.94 20.77 -2.72
CA ALA A 144 8.13 20.18 -3.29
C ALA A 144 8.14 20.51 -4.79
N VAL A 145 9.14 21.26 -5.24
CA VAL A 145 9.35 21.57 -6.66
C VAL A 145 9.67 20.24 -7.36
N PRO A 146 8.90 19.79 -8.37
CA PRO A 146 9.18 18.53 -9.03
C PRO A 146 10.38 18.70 -9.96
N THR A 147 11.53 18.12 -9.58
CA THR A 147 12.60 17.85 -10.55
C THR A 147 12.13 16.72 -11.45
N SER A 148 11.65 17.10 -12.62
CA SER A 148 11.27 16.22 -13.71
C SER A 148 12.53 15.61 -14.33
N GLU A 149 12.88 14.38 -13.96
CA GLU A 149 13.69 13.51 -14.82
C GLU A 149 12.84 12.35 -15.32
N ARG A 150 12.28 12.59 -16.50
CA ARG A 150 11.68 11.62 -17.39
C ARG A 150 12.78 10.72 -17.97
N SER A 151 12.78 9.44 -17.62
CA SER A 151 13.24 8.42 -18.56
C SER A 151 12.55 7.09 -18.30
N GLY A 152 11.70 6.72 -19.25
CA GLY A 152 11.01 5.44 -19.26
C GLY A 152 12.01 4.30 -19.46
N ALA A 153 12.14 3.47 -18.44
CA ALA A 153 12.48 2.07 -18.59
C ALA A 153 11.39 1.28 -17.87
N ARG A 154 10.68 0.46 -18.65
CA ARG A 154 9.72 -0.55 -18.18
C ARG A 154 10.33 -1.31 -16.98
N PRO A 155 9.71 -1.36 -15.79
CA PRO A 155 10.04 -2.43 -14.86
C PRO A 155 9.45 -3.70 -15.47
N THR A 156 10.32 -4.52 -16.06
CA THR A 156 10.22 -5.98 -15.98
C THR A 156 9.83 -6.35 -14.54
N PRO A 157 9.00 -7.39 -14.28
CA PRO A 157 8.62 -7.72 -12.91
C PRO A 157 9.89 -7.92 -12.09
N GLU A 158 10.20 -6.98 -11.20
CA GLU A 158 11.36 -7.15 -10.34
C GLU A 158 11.04 -8.28 -9.36
N PRO A 159 11.92 -9.29 -9.25
CA PRO A 159 11.77 -10.31 -8.24
C PRO A 159 12.00 -9.68 -6.85
N GLY A 160 10.90 -9.47 -6.11
CA GLY A 160 10.89 -9.30 -4.65
C GLY A 160 11.34 -7.95 -4.11
N SER A 161 10.41 -7.20 -3.51
CA SER A 161 10.78 -6.48 -2.30
C SER A 161 11.25 -7.55 -1.30
N ARG A 162 12.57 -7.66 -1.10
CA ARG A 162 13.13 -8.64 -0.16
C ARG A 162 12.51 -8.35 1.21
N ARG A 163 11.60 -9.21 1.64
CA ARG A 163 11.00 -9.17 2.98
C ARG A 163 12.14 -9.49 3.95
N VAL A 164 12.54 -8.51 4.75
CA VAL A 164 13.59 -8.69 5.76
C VAL A 164 13.12 -9.76 6.75
N THR A 165 13.94 -10.77 7.02
CA THR A 165 13.58 -11.82 7.97
C THR A 165 13.89 -11.40 9.42
N PRO A 166 13.26 -12.03 10.43
CA PRO A 166 13.58 -11.75 11.84
C PRO A 166 15.04 -12.05 12.20
N GLU A 167 15.64 -13.06 11.56
CA GLU A 167 17.04 -13.44 11.76
C GLU A 167 18.00 -12.41 11.15
N GLU A 168 17.66 -11.86 9.98
CA GLU A 168 18.39 -10.75 9.35
C GLU A 168 18.33 -9.50 10.22
N ILE A 169 17.16 -9.20 10.80
CA ILE A 169 16.99 -8.10 11.76
C ILE A 169 17.88 -8.30 12.98
N ALA A 170 17.86 -9.49 13.59
CA ALA A 170 18.66 -9.78 14.77
C ALA A 170 20.17 -9.62 14.47
N THR A 171 20.62 -10.10 13.31
CA THR A 171 22.01 -9.99 12.85
C THR A 171 22.40 -8.53 12.57
N SER A 172 21.52 -7.77 11.90
CA SER A 172 21.72 -6.36 11.60
C SER A 172 21.77 -5.50 12.87
N LEU A 173 20.90 -5.79 13.85
CA LEU A 173 20.93 -5.13 15.16
C LEU A 173 22.25 -5.38 15.88
N ALA A 174 22.70 -6.63 15.93
CA ALA A 174 23.95 -7.02 16.59
C ALA A 174 25.20 -6.34 15.98
N THR A 175 25.14 -5.98 14.70
CA THR A 175 26.24 -5.33 13.96
C THR A 175 26.03 -3.82 13.76
N SER A 176 24.92 -3.25 14.24
CA SER A 176 24.55 -1.84 14.05
C SER A 176 25.46 -0.84 14.76
N GLY A 177 26.26 -1.29 15.74
CA GLY A 177 27.04 -0.43 16.63
C GLY A 177 26.21 0.28 17.71
N ILE A 178 24.89 0.06 17.75
CA ILE A 178 24.05 0.52 18.84
C ILE A 178 24.31 -0.37 20.06
N ALA A 179 24.48 0.25 21.24
CA ALA A 179 24.77 -0.45 22.47
C ALA A 179 23.52 -1.20 22.99
N ILE A 180 23.33 -2.42 22.51
CA ILE A 180 22.18 -3.29 22.82
C ILE A 180 22.64 -4.63 23.41
N THR A 181 21.73 -5.31 24.09
CA THR A 181 21.91 -6.66 24.64
C THR A 181 20.62 -7.48 24.51
N GLY A 182 20.74 -8.81 24.61
CA GLY A 182 19.56 -9.69 24.73
C GLY A 182 18.66 -9.76 23.49
N VAL A 183 19.22 -9.65 22.28
CA VAL A 183 18.45 -9.73 21.04
C VAL A 183 17.81 -11.12 20.91
N THR A 184 16.48 -11.15 20.84
CA THR A 184 15.70 -12.39 20.80
C THR A 184 14.61 -12.29 19.74
N VAL A 185 14.57 -13.28 18.84
CA VAL A 185 13.45 -13.46 17.90
C VAL A 185 12.33 -14.19 18.63
N LEU A 186 11.12 -13.63 18.64
CA LEU A 186 9.97 -14.24 19.30
C LEU A 186 9.22 -15.16 18.35
N THR A 187 8.69 -16.25 18.91
CA THR A 187 7.76 -17.17 18.26
C THR A 187 6.33 -16.90 18.73
N ALA A 188 5.34 -17.53 18.12
CA ALA A 188 3.95 -17.41 18.56
C ALA A 188 3.75 -17.86 20.03
N ASP A 189 4.54 -18.83 20.49
CA ASP A 189 4.46 -19.37 21.85
C ASP A 189 5.18 -18.48 22.87
N THR A 190 6.26 -17.82 22.47
CA THR A 190 7.09 -17.00 23.35
C THR A 190 6.72 -15.51 23.33
N ASP A 191 5.79 -15.07 22.45
CA ASP A 191 5.28 -13.70 22.46
C ASP A 191 4.38 -13.45 23.68
N PRO A 192 4.73 -12.54 24.60
CA PRO A 192 3.96 -12.30 25.83
C PRO A 192 2.51 -11.87 25.56
N THR A 193 2.30 -11.14 24.46
CA THR A 193 0.98 -10.68 24.03
C THR A 193 0.18 -11.72 23.25
N ARG A 194 0.81 -12.84 22.85
CA ARG A 194 0.22 -13.92 22.05
C ARG A 194 -0.43 -13.42 20.74
N MET A 195 0.03 -12.30 20.20
CA MET A 195 -0.53 -11.68 18.99
C MET A 195 0.24 -12.07 17.72
N LEU A 196 1.48 -12.55 17.86
CA LEU A 196 2.33 -12.94 16.74
C LEU A 196 1.64 -13.98 15.84
N GLY A 197 1.53 -13.66 14.54
CA GLY A 197 0.95 -14.55 13.54
C GLY A 197 -0.58 -14.61 13.53
N ARG A 198 -1.28 -13.85 14.38
CA ARG A 198 -2.75 -13.75 14.32
C ARG A 198 -3.20 -12.89 13.14
N ALA A 199 -4.39 -13.18 12.64
CA ALA A 199 -5.04 -12.37 11.60
C ALA A 199 -5.14 -10.91 12.05
N GLY A 200 -4.65 -9.99 11.20
CA GLY A 200 -4.63 -8.55 11.49
C GLY A 200 -3.51 -8.09 12.43
N SER A 201 -2.53 -8.93 12.76
CA SER A 201 -1.41 -8.58 13.64
C SER A 201 -0.04 -8.66 12.95
N TYR A 202 1.02 -8.45 13.72
CA TYR A 202 2.39 -8.60 13.24
C TYR A 202 2.72 -10.08 12.96
N VAL A 203 3.46 -10.28 11.88
CA VAL A 203 3.92 -11.60 11.41
C VAL A 203 5.25 -12.01 12.04
N ALA A 204 6.01 -11.06 12.58
CA ALA A 204 7.21 -11.34 13.35
C ALA A 204 7.50 -10.24 14.36
N LYS A 205 8.30 -10.59 15.38
CA LYS A 205 8.74 -9.67 16.41
C LYS A 205 10.12 -10.03 16.91
N VAL A 206 11.00 -9.04 17.00
CA VAL A 206 12.32 -9.18 17.62
C VAL A 206 12.40 -8.19 18.77
N VAL A 207 12.91 -8.63 19.92
CA VAL A 207 13.04 -7.83 21.13
C VAL A 207 14.49 -7.74 21.58
N TRP A 208 14.85 -6.64 22.21
CA TRP A 208 16.19 -6.41 22.78
C TRP A 208 16.13 -5.39 23.91
N ARG A 209 17.25 -5.20 24.60
CA ARG A 209 17.43 -4.12 25.58
C ARG A 209 18.53 -3.19 25.13
N ASP A 210 18.29 -1.88 25.25
CA ASP A 210 19.34 -0.88 25.12
C ASP A 210 20.08 -0.76 26.45
N VAL A 211 21.40 -0.79 26.45
CA VAL A 211 22.18 -0.72 27.71
C VAL A 211 21.98 0.60 28.45
N ARG A 212 21.55 1.64 27.74
CA ARG A 212 21.27 2.98 28.30
C ARG A 212 19.87 3.05 28.91
N ALA A 213 19.01 2.08 28.63
CA ALA A 213 17.66 1.94 29.18
C ALA A 213 17.37 0.48 29.58
N PRO A 214 18.13 -0.08 30.55
CA PRO A 214 18.13 -1.52 30.83
C PRO A 214 16.78 -2.03 31.36
N ASP A 215 16.01 -1.17 32.02
CA ASP A 215 14.73 -1.53 32.64
C ASP A 215 13.60 -1.72 31.63
N ALA A 216 13.78 -1.28 30.39
CA ALA A 216 12.73 -1.29 29.37
C ALA A 216 13.16 -2.05 28.12
N GLU A 217 12.24 -2.87 27.61
CA GLU A 217 12.45 -3.65 26.40
C GLU A 217 12.11 -2.80 25.15
N ALA A 218 12.97 -2.92 24.14
CA ALA A 218 12.76 -2.41 22.81
C ALA A 218 12.31 -3.55 21.88
N ALA A 219 11.55 -3.21 20.84
CA ALA A 219 11.03 -4.19 19.91
C ALA A 219 10.95 -3.64 18.49
N ILE A 220 11.02 -4.56 17.52
CA ILE A 220 10.62 -4.34 16.14
C ILE A 220 9.55 -5.35 15.78
N GLU A 221 8.43 -4.87 15.25
CA GLU A 221 7.28 -5.66 14.80
C GLU A 221 7.24 -5.59 13.26
N LEU A 222 7.14 -6.74 12.59
CA LEU A 222 6.95 -6.82 11.13
C LEU A 222 5.50 -7.12 10.79
N PHE A 223 4.98 -6.52 9.72
CA PHE A 223 3.57 -6.55 9.39
C PHE A 223 3.30 -7.13 8.01
N PRO A 224 2.14 -7.78 7.81
CA PRO A 224 1.77 -8.34 6.52
C PRO A 224 1.45 -7.25 5.48
N ASN A 225 1.02 -6.06 5.92
CA ASN A 225 0.67 -4.92 5.08
C ASN A 225 0.67 -3.59 5.86
N LEU A 226 0.59 -2.48 5.12
CA LEU A 226 0.59 -1.12 5.68
C LEU A 226 -0.56 -0.85 6.65
N ALA A 227 -1.77 -1.36 6.35
CA ALA A 227 -2.93 -1.15 7.21
C ALA A 227 -2.70 -1.69 8.62
N THR A 228 -2.18 -2.92 8.74
CA THR A 228 -1.84 -3.53 10.03
C THR A 228 -0.69 -2.83 10.76
N LEU A 229 0.32 -2.33 10.03
CA LEU A 229 1.41 -1.54 10.61
C LEU A 229 0.89 -0.25 11.24
N TYR A 230 0.07 0.50 10.51
CA TYR A 230 -0.40 1.80 10.96
C TYR A 230 -1.45 1.70 12.06
N ALA A 231 -2.40 0.76 11.98
CA ALA A 231 -3.35 0.48 13.06
C ALA A 231 -2.63 0.14 14.37
N ARG A 232 -1.54 -0.65 14.29
CA ARG A 232 -0.73 -0.97 15.45
C ARG A 232 0.00 0.25 16.01
N ARG A 233 0.57 1.11 15.16
CA ARG A 233 1.23 2.35 15.62
C ARG A 233 0.25 3.28 16.34
N GLU A 234 -0.93 3.51 15.79
CA GLU A 234 -1.99 4.34 16.40
C GLU A 234 -2.37 3.81 17.78
N GLN A 235 -2.63 2.51 17.90
CA GLN A 235 -2.93 1.87 19.18
C GLN A 235 -1.86 2.19 20.25
N LEU A 236 -0.59 2.23 19.87
CA LEU A 236 0.53 2.49 20.78
C LEU A 236 0.70 3.96 21.11
N GLU A 237 0.42 4.84 20.16
CA GLU A 237 0.35 6.29 20.39
C GLU A 237 -0.78 6.62 21.38
N ASP A 238 -1.94 5.99 21.24
CA ASP A 238 -3.09 6.13 22.15
C ASP A 238 -2.79 5.61 23.56
N VAL A 239 -2.15 4.44 23.66
CA VAL A 239 -1.66 3.92 24.95
C VAL A 239 -0.65 4.90 25.57
N GLY A 240 0.28 5.43 24.78
CA GLY A 240 1.25 6.41 25.26
C GLY A 240 0.62 7.74 25.70
N ARG A 241 -0.47 8.16 25.05
CA ARG A 241 -1.22 9.38 25.43
C ARG A 241 -2.01 9.18 26.72
N SER A 242 -2.64 8.01 26.88
CA SER A 242 -3.42 7.66 28.07
C SER A 242 -2.54 7.33 29.28
N ALA A 243 -1.34 6.78 29.06
CA ALA A 243 -0.38 6.47 30.09
C ALA A 243 1.05 6.93 29.70
N PRO A 244 1.37 8.22 29.90
CA PRO A 244 2.67 8.80 29.49
C PRO A 244 3.90 8.08 30.05
N ALA A 245 3.77 7.45 31.21
CA ALA A 245 4.87 6.72 31.87
C ALA A 245 5.34 5.47 31.10
N ILE A 246 4.47 4.84 30.30
CA ILE A 246 4.81 3.65 29.49
C ILE A 246 4.97 3.98 28.01
N ALA A 247 4.93 5.26 27.69
CA ALA A 247 4.94 5.72 26.32
C ALA A 247 6.34 5.49 25.70
N GLN A 248 6.38 5.15 24.41
CA GLN A 248 7.61 4.79 23.69
C GLN A 248 7.89 5.77 22.55
N HIS A 249 9.14 5.81 22.07
CA HIS A 249 9.46 6.38 20.76
C HIS A 249 9.12 5.34 19.70
N LEU A 250 8.45 5.76 18.63
CA LEU A 250 7.91 4.89 17.59
C LEU A 250 8.46 5.34 16.23
N PHE A 251 9.04 4.40 15.48
CA PHE A 251 9.58 4.65 14.14
C PHE A 251 9.05 3.60 13.18
N SER A 252 8.28 4.02 12.18
CA SER A 252 7.71 3.12 11.17
C SER A 252 8.51 3.17 9.87
N SER A 253 8.71 2.03 9.22
CA SER A 253 9.23 1.93 7.86
C SER A 253 8.16 1.29 6.96
N PRO A 254 7.45 2.09 6.14
CA PRO A 254 6.42 1.59 5.22
C PRO A 254 6.97 0.63 4.18
N SER A 255 8.14 0.95 3.61
CA SER A 255 8.82 0.12 2.62
C SER A 255 9.21 -1.26 3.15
N ARG A 256 9.46 -1.39 4.46
CA ARG A 256 9.82 -2.64 5.14
C ARG A 256 8.65 -3.28 5.90
N LEU A 257 7.49 -2.63 5.92
CA LEU A 257 6.34 -3.01 6.75
C LEU A 257 6.76 -3.26 8.21
N ALA A 258 7.54 -2.35 8.79
CA ALA A 258 8.15 -2.52 10.11
C ALA A 258 7.84 -1.36 11.06
N LEU A 259 7.67 -1.65 12.35
CA LEU A 259 7.56 -0.68 13.43
C LEU A 259 8.62 -0.95 14.49
N VAL A 260 9.53 -0.02 14.70
CA VAL A 260 10.48 -0.01 15.80
C VAL A 260 9.91 0.78 16.97
N ARG A 261 10.05 0.23 18.17
CA ARG A 261 9.58 0.78 19.44
C ARG A 261 10.73 0.77 20.42
N VAL A 262 11.10 1.93 20.94
CA VAL A 262 12.19 2.05 21.92
C VAL A 262 11.77 2.88 23.15
N PRO A 263 12.36 2.65 24.33
CA PRO A 263 11.96 3.34 25.57
C PRO A 263 12.09 4.86 25.47
N ARG A 264 11.15 5.62 26.07
CA ARG A 264 11.23 7.09 26.14
C ARG A 264 12.31 7.63 27.08
N THR A 265 12.90 6.78 27.90
CA THR A 265 14.06 7.13 28.72
C THR A 265 15.31 7.37 27.87
N LEU A 266 15.36 6.85 26.64
CA LEU A 266 16.37 7.24 25.65
C LEU A 266 16.13 8.68 25.20
N SER A 267 17.21 9.44 25.07
CA SER A 267 17.14 10.78 24.46
C SER A 267 16.67 10.68 23.01
N SER A 268 16.11 11.78 22.47
CA SER A 268 15.66 11.81 21.08
C SER A 268 16.76 11.42 20.10
N ASP A 269 18.00 11.85 20.33
CA ASP A 269 19.14 11.51 19.46
C ASP A 269 19.51 10.02 19.54
N GLN A 270 19.46 9.45 20.75
CA GLN A 270 19.69 8.01 20.95
C GLN A 270 18.58 7.18 20.29
N ALA A 271 17.33 7.63 20.37
CA ALA A 271 16.19 6.98 19.73
C ALA A 271 16.28 7.06 18.19
N ARG A 272 16.67 8.22 17.64
CA ARG A 272 16.86 8.42 16.19
C ARG A 272 17.95 7.53 15.59
N ALA A 273 18.90 7.03 16.37
CA ALA A 273 19.85 6.01 15.90
C ALA A 273 19.12 4.74 15.38
N TYR A 274 17.99 4.38 15.98
CA TYR A 274 17.16 3.26 15.54
C TYR A 274 16.36 3.59 14.27
N GLU A 275 15.91 4.83 14.10
CA GLU A 275 15.30 5.31 12.86
C GLU A 275 16.29 5.20 11.69
N ALA A 276 17.53 5.67 11.91
CA ALA A 276 18.60 5.59 10.92
C ALA A 276 19.02 4.14 10.62
N TRP A 277 19.08 3.28 11.64
CA TRP A 277 19.34 1.85 11.46
C TRP A 277 18.20 1.19 10.64
N LEU A 278 16.94 1.46 10.98
CA LEU A 278 15.79 0.91 10.27
C LEU A 278 15.76 1.32 8.80
N ALA A 279 16.20 2.54 8.47
CA ALA A 279 16.32 3.00 7.09
C ALA A 279 17.34 2.18 6.28
N ARG A 280 18.41 1.68 6.93
CA ARG A 280 19.52 0.94 6.30
C ARG A 280 19.38 -0.58 6.31
N LEU A 281 18.33 -1.10 6.95
CA LEU A 281 18.05 -2.53 7.08
C LEU A 281 17.92 -3.22 5.69
#